data_AF-A0A2N2I2T8-F1
#
_entry.id   AF-A0A2N2I2T8-F1
#
_cell.length_a   1.000
_cell.length_b   1.000
_cell.length_c   1.000
_cell.angle_alpha   90.00
_cell.angle_beta   90.00
_cell.angle_gamma   90.00
#
_symmetry.space_group_name_H-M   'P 1'
#
loop_
_entity.id
_entity.type
_entity.pdbx_description
1 polymer ?
#
loop_
_entity_poly.entity_id
_entity_poly.type
_entity_poly.pdbx_seq_one_letter_code
_entity_poly.pdbx_strand_id
1 'polypeptide(L)'
;MKRLALVIIACLVFSTAGQVFAENNLNNAASRIETGILSILNNLGNTISLVAKETGKIGINNETEIRKLLQKNVNEGKPFVIDSAFIDNKGVMKIIEPGKYRRYEGSDISKQEAIIKMMKTKKPRMGNLFLSVEGIKSIDIEHPIFSKGKKFLGSVSILVKPDEVIHSVAASIEEEFGVKCWVMQKDGMILYETDVIQIGLNIFSDPLYKDYPDLISLGKKMIKKNKGKGFYIFQAQGTKNVVKKQAVWKTIHFFNNDWIVVAYKEVKQ
;
A
#
# COMPACT_ATOMS: atom_id res chain seq x y z
N MET A 1 27.27 25.57 62.55
CA MET A 1 26.19 26.25 61.80
C MET A 1 26.20 25.73 60.37
N LYS A 2 25.04 25.25 59.91
CA LYS A 2 24.80 24.59 58.62
C LYS A 2 24.86 25.60 57.46
N ARG A 3 25.32 25.18 56.28
CA ARG A 3 24.61 25.38 55.00
C ARG A 3 25.19 24.44 53.93
N LEU A 4 24.40 23.41 53.64
CA LEU A 4 24.60 22.39 52.63
C LEU A 4 24.22 23.00 51.28
N ALA A 5 25.12 22.98 50.30
CA ALA A 5 24.80 23.29 48.91
C ALA A 5 24.17 22.05 48.26
N LEU A 6 22.86 22.12 48.00
CA LEU A 6 22.13 21.09 47.25
C LEU A 6 22.04 21.58 45.80
N VAL A 7 22.97 21.13 44.96
CA VAL A 7 22.92 21.38 43.52
C VAL A 7 21.90 20.42 42.92
N ILE A 8 20.85 21.00 42.35
CA ILE A 8 19.75 20.31 41.67
C ILE A 8 20.29 19.64 40.40
N ILE A 9 20.47 18.32 40.42
CA ILE A 9 20.57 17.48 39.22
C ILE A 9 19.17 16.92 38.97
N ALA A 10 18.32 17.67 38.27
CA ALA A 10 16.96 17.23 37.94
C ALA A 10 16.53 17.52 36.48
N CYS A 11 17.45 17.85 35.57
CA CYS A 11 17.11 18.23 34.19
C CYS A 11 17.58 17.27 33.08
N LEU A 12 18.23 16.14 33.40
CA LEU A 12 18.73 15.20 32.37
C LEU A 12 17.93 13.88 32.24
N VAL A 13 16.99 13.61 33.15
CA VAL A 13 16.20 12.35 33.12
C VAL A 13 14.88 12.51 32.35
N PHE A 14 14.30 13.72 32.30
CA PHE A 14 13.05 13.97 31.57
C PHE A 14 13.22 14.00 30.03
N SER A 15 14.37 14.47 29.52
CA SER A 15 14.61 14.53 28.07
C SER A 15 14.81 13.14 27.45
N THR A 16 15.50 12.24 28.15
CA THR A 16 15.74 10.87 27.71
C THR A 16 14.46 10.04 27.75
N ALA A 17 13.66 10.14 28.82
CA ALA A 17 12.38 9.46 28.92
C ALA A 17 11.38 9.89 27.83
N GLY A 18 11.30 11.19 27.53
CA GLY A 18 10.45 11.71 26.45
C GLY A 18 10.88 11.24 25.06
N GLN A 19 12.19 11.18 24.79
CA GLN A 19 12.70 10.64 23.52
C GLN A 19 12.45 9.14 23.39
N VAL A 20 12.65 8.36 24.46
CA VAL A 20 12.38 6.91 24.48
C VAL A 20 10.90 6.62 24.27
N PHE A 21 10.01 7.33 24.97
CA PHE A 21 8.56 7.19 24.81
C PHE A 21 8.12 7.52 23.38
N ALA A 22 8.61 8.61 22.83
CA ALA A 22 8.20 9.05 21.51
C ALA A 22 8.85 8.22 20.38
N GLU A 23 10.00 7.57 20.60
CA GLU A 23 10.54 6.53 19.71
C GLU A 23 9.70 5.26 19.77
N ASN A 24 9.25 4.87 20.97
CA ASN A 24 8.36 3.73 21.15
C ASN A 24 7.04 3.92 20.40
N ASN A 25 6.43 5.11 20.46
CA ASN A 25 5.20 5.43 19.72
C ASN A 25 5.36 5.28 18.20
N LEU A 26 6.47 5.79 17.63
CA LEU A 26 6.73 5.65 16.19
C LEU A 26 6.90 4.19 15.77
N ASN A 27 7.64 3.41 16.56
CA ASN A 27 7.81 1.97 16.29
C ASN A 27 6.48 1.21 16.40
N ASN A 28 5.67 1.51 17.41
CA ASN A 28 4.36 0.87 17.61
C ASN A 28 3.39 1.24 16.49
N ALA A 29 3.32 2.51 16.11
CA ALA A 29 2.50 2.96 14.99
C ALA A 29 2.91 2.30 13.67
N ALA A 30 4.19 2.34 13.30
CA ALA A 30 4.68 1.70 12.08
C ALA A 30 4.37 0.19 12.05
N SER A 31 4.51 -0.50 13.20
CA SER A 31 4.20 -1.94 13.31
C SER A 31 2.71 -2.23 13.15
N ARG A 32 1.85 -1.43 13.78
CA ARG A 32 0.39 -1.63 13.72
C ARG A 32 -0.16 -1.29 12.33
N ILE A 33 0.35 -0.24 11.70
CA ILE A 33 -0.04 0.13 10.33
C ILE A 33 0.41 -0.96 9.34
N GLU A 34 1.67 -1.39 9.40
CA GLU A 34 2.18 -2.53 8.62
C GLU A 34 1.29 -3.76 8.74
N THR A 35 1.00 -4.18 9.99
CA THR A 35 0.23 -5.39 10.27
C THR A 35 -1.22 -5.27 9.81
N GLY A 36 -1.86 -4.12 10.05
CA GLY A 36 -3.24 -3.87 9.65
C GLY A 36 -3.41 -3.87 8.13
N ILE A 37 -2.54 -3.17 7.39
CA ILE A 37 -2.57 -3.16 5.93
C ILE A 37 -2.30 -4.57 5.38
N LEU A 38 -1.28 -5.26 5.89
CA LEU A 38 -0.96 -6.62 5.44
C LEU A 38 -2.13 -7.59 5.70
N SER A 39 -2.86 -7.42 6.81
CA SER A 39 -4.06 -8.22 7.09
C SER A 39 -5.14 -8.01 6.03
N ILE A 40 -5.43 -6.76 5.65
CA ILE A 40 -6.39 -6.46 4.59
C ILE A 40 -5.93 -7.05 3.25
N LEU A 41 -4.67 -6.84 2.87
CA LEU A 41 -4.12 -7.38 1.62
C LEU A 41 -4.18 -8.92 1.59
N ASN A 42 -3.84 -9.59 2.69
CA ASN A 42 -3.96 -11.05 2.80
C ASN A 42 -5.40 -11.53 2.67
N ASN A 43 -6.37 -10.81 3.24
CA ASN A 43 -7.78 -11.15 3.08
C ASN A 43 -8.22 -11.02 1.61
N LEU A 44 -7.86 -9.92 0.94
CA LEU A 44 -8.12 -9.74 -0.49
C LEU A 44 -7.46 -10.85 -1.33
N GLY A 45 -6.20 -11.19 -1.02
CA GLY A 45 -5.44 -12.26 -1.65
C GLY A 45 -6.07 -13.64 -1.48
N ASN A 46 -6.62 -13.93 -0.29
CA ASN A 46 -7.33 -15.18 -0.02
C ASN A 46 -8.65 -15.26 -0.78
N THR A 47 -9.45 -14.19 -0.77
CA THR A 47 -10.74 -14.13 -1.48
C THR A 47 -10.54 -14.32 -2.99
N ILE A 48 -9.61 -13.59 -3.62
CA ILE A 48 -9.35 -13.75 -5.06
C ILE A 48 -8.78 -15.13 -5.41
N SER A 49 -7.96 -15.72 -4.54
CA SER A 49 -7.45 -17.08 -4.71
C SER A 49 -8.56 -18.12 -4.75
N LEU A 50 -9.54 -18.01 -3.83
CA LEU A 50 -10.72 -18.88 -3.79
C LEU A 50 -11.58 -18.71 -5.04
N VAL A 51 -11.81 -17.47 -5.48
CA VAL A 51 -12.57 -17.18 -6.70
C VAL A 51 -11.88 -17.72 -7.95
N ALA A 52 -10.55 -17.56 -8.07
CA ALA A 52 -9.80 -18.10 -9.19
C ALA A 52 -9.83 -19.63 -9.23
N LYS A 53 -9.69 -20.29 -8.06
CA LYS A 53 -9.82 -21.74 -7.93
C LYS A 53 -11.20 -22.23 -8.37
N GLU A 54 -12.25 -21.52 -7.96
CA GLU A 54 -13.63 -21.96 -8.18
C GLU A 54 -14.03 -21.74 -9.64
N THR A 55 -13.58 -20.63 -10.23
CA THR A 55 -13.67 -20.37 -11.68
C THR A 55 -13.03 -21.49 -12.49
N GLY A 56 -11.85 -21.96 -12.06
CA GLY A 56 -11.15 -23.09 -12.69
C GLY A 56 -11.88 -24.44 -12.57
N LYS A 57 -12.65 -24.65 -11.50
CA LYS A 57 -13.45 -25.87 -11.27
C LYS A 57 -14.72 -25.90 -12.10
N ILE A 58 -15.45 -24.79 -12.18
CA ILE A 58 -16.72 -24.68 -12.92
C ILE A 58 -16.51 -24.57 -14.44
N GLY A 59 -15.31 -24.13 -14.85
CA GLY A 59 -14.96 -23.90 -16.24
C GLY A 59 -15.37 -22.52 -16.75
N ILE A 60 -14.63 -22.02 -17.73
CA ILE A 60 -14.72 -20.62 -18.22
C ILE A 60 -15.94 -20.32 -19.09
N ASN A 61 -16.77 -21.32 -19.39
CA ASN A 61 -17.98 -21.16 -20.22
C ASN A 61 -19.24 -20.88 -19.38
N ASN A 62 -19.15 -20.93 -18.05
CA ASN A 62 -20.29 -20.69 -17.15
C ASN A 62 -20.35 -19.22 -16.72
N GLU A 63 -20.72 -18.33 -17.65
CA GLU A 63 -20.70 -16.88 -17.44
C GLU A 63 -21.47 -16.45 -16.19
N THR A 64 -22.69 -16.97 -15.99
CA THR A 64 -23.54 -16.62 -14.85
C THR A 64 -22.85 -16.88 -13.51
N GLU A 65 -22.21 -18.04 -13.36
CA GLU A 65 -21.50 -18.38 -12.12
C GLU A 65 -20.19 -17.60 -11.97
N ILE A 66 -19.48 -17.31 -13.08
CA ILE A 66 -18.28 -16.46 -13.03
C ILE A 66 -18.64 -15.04 -12.57
N ARG A 67 -19.72 -14.45 -13.10
CA ARG A 67 -20.20 -13.13 -12.65
C ARG A 67 -20.50 -13.10 -11.14
N LYS A 68 -21.15 -14.14 -10.60
CA LYS A 68 -21.40 -14.26 -9.16
C LYS A 68 -20.09 -14.31 -8.35
N LEU A 69 -19.10 -15.06 -8.83
CA LEU A 69 -17.78 -15.14 -8.19
C LEU A 69 -17.02 -13.80 -8.23
N LEU A 70 -17.07 -13.07 -9.34
CA LEU A 70 -16.46 -11.74 -9.44
C LEU A 70 -17.19 -10.73 -8.54
N GLN A 71 -18.52 -10.78 -8.45
CA GLN A 71 -19.28 -9.96 -7.50
C GLN A 71 -18.94 -10.27 -6.05
N LYS A 72 -18.59 -11.53 -5.73
CA LYS A 72 -18.08 -11.91 -4.40
C LYS A 72 -16.79 -11.16 -4.07
N ASN A 73 -15.81 -11.12 -4.98
CA ASN A 73 -14.59 -10.33 -4.80
C ASN A 73 -14.90 -8.86 -4.48
N VAL A 74 -15.81 -8.24 -5.27
CA VAL A 74 -16.20 -6.84 -5.07
C VAL A 74 -16.89 -6.64 -3.72
N ASN A 75 -17.83 -7.52 -3.35
CA ASN A 75 -18.60 -7.37 -2.12
C ASN A 75 -17.77 -7.59 -0.86
N GLU A 76 -16.91 -8.61 -0.83
CA GLU A 76 -16.02 -8.89 0.30
C GLU A 76 -14.87 -7.88 0.38
N GLY A 77 -14.47 -7.31 -0.76
CA GLY A 77 -13.43 -6.30 -0.84
C GLY A 77 -13.90 -4.87 -0.60
N LYS A 78 -15.19 -4.63 -0.33
CA LYS A 78 -15.69 -3.28 -0.02
C LYS A 78 -15.05 -2.72 1.26
N PRO A 79 -14.79 -1.40 1.32
CA PRO A 79 -15.01 -0.41 0.25
C PRO A 79 -13.86 -0.33 -0.79
N PHE A 80 -12.79 -1.10 -0.62
CA PHE A 80 -11.51 -0.93 -1.31
C PHE A 80 -11.46 -1.43 -2.76
N VAL A 81 -12.23 -2.48 -3.07
CA VAL A 81 -12.27 -3.09 -4.40
C VAL A 81 -13.26 -2.34 -5.30
N ILE A 82 -12.75 -1.85 -6.43
CA ILE A 82 -13.49 -1.11 -7.44
C ILE A 82 -14.31 -2.06 -8.31
N ASP A 83 -13.64 -3.09 -8.83
CA ASP A 83 -14.17 -4.11 -9.73
C ASP A 83 -13.38 -5.41 -9.61
N SER A 84 -13.90 -6.46 -10.25
CA SER A 84 -13.21 -7.72 -10.47
C SER A 84 -13.48 -8.23 -11.88
N ALA A 85 -12.42 -8.71 -12.54
CA ALA A 85 -12.48 -9.16 -13.92
C ALA A 85 -11.93 -10.57 -14.12
N PHE A 86 -12.54 -11.33 -15.03
CA PHE A 86 -11.93 -12.51 -15.64
C PHE A 86 -11.25 -12.11 -16.96
N ILE A 87 -9.97 -12.44 -17.06
CA ILE A 87 -9.13 -12.17 -18.23
C ILE A 87 -8.69 -13.52 -18.79
N ASP A 88 -8.93 -13.77 -20.08
CA ASP A 88 -8.59 -15.04 -20.69
C ASP A 88 -7.07 -15.20 -20.91
N ASN A 89 -6.65 -16.39 -21.34
CA ASN A 89 -5.24 -16.70 -21.61
C ASN A 89 -4.62 -15.98 -22.83
N LYS A 90 -5.36 -15.08 -23.48
CA LYS A 90 -4.86 -14.17 -24.53
C LYS A 90 -4.73 -12.73 -24.02
N GLY A 91 -5.13 -12.45 -22.78
CA GLY A 91 -5.11 -11.11 -22.22
C GLY A 91 -6.33 -10.26 -22.60
N VAL A 92 -7.44 -10.89 -22.95
CA VAL A 92 -8.70 -10.21 -23.24
C VAL A 92 -9.59 -10.24 -22.00
N MET A 93 -10.09 -9.09 -21.58
CA MET A 93 -11.06 -8.98 -20.50
C MET A 93 -12.41 -9.58 -20.95
N LYS A 94 -12.83 -10.69 -20.37
CA LYS A 94 -14.03 -11.42 -20.80
C LYS A 94 -15.27 -11.02 -20.02
N ILE A 95 -15.13 -10.89 -18.70
CA ILE A 95 -16.23 -10.60 -17.78
C ILE A 95 -15.70 -9.63 -16.74
N ILE A 96 -16.47 -8.58 -16.44
CA ILE A 96 -16.15 -7.64 -15.37
C ILE A 96 -17.40 -7.31 -14.56
N GLU A 97 -17.22 -7.18 -13.25
CA GLU A 97 -18.26 -6.79 -12.30
C GLU A 97 -17.72 -5.70 -11.35
N PRO A 98 -18.55 -4.75 -10.89
CA PRO A 98 -19.99 -4.65 -11.08
C PRO A 98 -20.42 -4.18 -12.48
N GLY A 99 -21.70 -4.42 -12.82
CA GLY A 99 -22.29 -4.16 -14.13
C GLY A 99 -22.01 -2.80 -14.78
N LYS A 100 -21.74 -1.74 -14.00
CA LYS A 100 -21.36 -0.41 -14.52
C LYS A 100 -20.05 -0.40 -15.33
N TYR A 101 -19.18 -1.41 -15.17
CA TYR A 101 -17.92 -1.53 -15.92
C TYR A 101 -18.00 -2.45 -17.13
N ARG A 102 -19.15 -3.06 -17.44
CA ARG A 102 -19.30 -4.00 -18.57
C ARG A 102 -18.91 -3.43 -19.93
N ARG A 103 -18.89 -2.10 -20.09
CA ARG A 103 -18.38 -1.43 -21.29
C ARG A 103 -16.91 -1.75 -21.61
N TYR A 104 -16.15 -2.27 -20.65
CA TYR A 104 -14.75 -2.69 -20.83
C TYR A 104 -14.60 -4.17 -21.22
N GLU A 105 -15.68 -4.97 -21.21
CA GLU A 105 -15.63 -6.35 -21.71
C GLU A 105 -15.24 -6.36 -23.19
N GLY A 106 -14.33 -7.26 -23.57
CA GLY A 106 -13.73 -7.34 -24.90
C GLY A 106 -12.45 -6.53 -25.08
N SER A 107 -12.04 -5.72 -24.10
CA SER A 107 -10.78 -4.96 -24.17
C SER A 107 -9.57 -5.88 -24.22
N ASP A 108 -8.68 -5.63 -25.18
CA ASP A 108 -7.36 -6.27 -25.24
C ASP A 108 -6.38 -5.51 -24.33
N ILE A 109 -6.01 -6.15 -23.23
CA ILE A 109 -5.06 -5.65 -22.25
C ILE A 109 -3.76 -6.48 -22.22
N SER A 110 -3.54 -7.31 -23.24
CA SER A 110 -2.38 -8.21 -23.35
C SER A 110 -1.03 -7.50 -23.32
N LYS A 111 -1.01 -6.22 -23.70
CA LYS A 111 0.18 -5.37 -23.72
C LYS A 111 0.47 -4.67 -22.37
N GLN A 112 -0.43 -4.75 -21.41
CA GLN A 112 -0.19 -4.20 -20.09
C GLN A 112 0.86 -5.05 -19.35
N GLU A 113 1.76 -4.38 -18.62
CA GLU A 113 2.86 -5.02 -17.90
C GLU A 113 2.35 -6.11 -16.93
N ALA A 114 1.23 -5.84 -16.27
CA ALA A 114 0.52 -6.77 -15.40
C ALA A 114 0.22 -8.11 -16.08
N ILE A 115 -0.43 -8.04 -17.24
CA ILE A 115 -0.88 -9.20 -18.00
C ILE A 115 0.30 -9.96 -18.60
N ILE A 116 1.30 -9.26 -19.14
CA ILE A 116 2.54 -9.90 -19.63
C ILE A 116 3.20 -10.72 -18.51
N LYS A 117 3.30 -10.16 -17.30
CA LYS A 117 3.86 -10.85 -16.13
C LYS A 117 2.99 -12.03 -15.69
N MET A 118 1.66 -11.89 -15.68
CA MET A 118 0.73 -12.97 -15.35
C MET A 118 0.89 -14.15 -16.32
N MET A 119 0.91 -13.90 -17.62
CA MET A 119 1.09 -14.94 -18.64
C MET A 119 2.43 -15.68 -18.52
N LYS A 120 3.50 -14.94 -18.21
CA LYS A 120 4.84 -15.50 -18.04
C LYS A 120 4.98 -16.33 -16.78
N THR A 121 4.53 -15.79 -15.64
CA THR A 121 4.81 -16.36 -14.32
C THR A 121 3.73 -17.33 -13.85
N LYS A 122 2.47 -17.07 -14.20
CA LYS A 122 1.28 -17.82 -13.78
C LYS A 122 1.24 -17.98 -12.25
N LYS A 123 1.57 -16.90 -11.55
CA LYS A 123 1.63 -16.80 -10.08
C LYS A 123 0.79 -15.60 -9.61
N PRO A 124 0.26 -15.65 -8.38
CA PRO A 124 -0.40 -14.50 -7.78
C PRO A 124 0.50 -13.27 -7.77
N ARG A 125 -0.06 -12.10 -8.02
CA ARG A 125 0.70 -10.85 -8.10
C ARG A 125 -0.07 -9.63 -7.64
N MET A 126 0.68 -8.60 -7.26
CA MET A 126 0.21 -7.24 -7.04
C MET A 126 1.02 -6.29 -7.94
N GLY A 127 0.35 -5.36 -8.63
CA GLY A 127 0.94 -4.34 -9.49
C GLY A 127 1.37 -3.08 -8.76
N ASN A 128 2.12 -2.22 -9.47
CA ASN A 128 2.33 -0.85 -9.04
C ASN A 128 1.07 0.00 -9.30
N LEU A 129 1.06 1.25 -8.81
CA LEU A 129 -0.02 2.17 -9.07
C LEU A 129 0.00 2.51 -10.56
N PHE A 130 -1.14 2.39 -11.22
CA PHE A 130 -1.27 2.71 -12.63
C PHE A 130 -2.63 3.34 -12.91
N LEU A 131 -2.76 3.96 -14.08
CA LEU A 131 -4.06 4.43 -14.57
C LEU A 131 -4.71 3.26 -15.33
N SER A 132 -5.82 2.77 -14.79
CA SER A 132 -6.56 1.67 -15.41
C SER A 132 -7.35 2.13 -16.64
N VAL A 133 -7.85 1.20 -17.46
CA VAL A 133 -8.69 1.52 -18.64
C VAL A 133 -10.03 2.14 -18.23
N GLU A 134 -10.44 1.89 -16.99
CA GLU A 134 -11.57 2.52 -16.30
C GLU A 134 -11.34 4.01 -16.01
N GLY A 135 -10.10 4.51 -16.17
CA GLY A 135 -9.71 5.90 -15.89
C GLY A 135 -9.45 6.17 -14.41
N ILE A 136 -9.23 5.11 -13.61
CA ILE A 136 -9.03 5.20 -12.18
C ILE A 136 -7.57 4.89 -11.84
N LYS A 137 -6.93 5.70 -11.00
CA LYS A 137 -5.62 5.36 -10.44
C LYS A 137 -5.83 4.30 -9.36
N SER A 138 -5.27 3.12 -9.58
CA SER A 138 -5.45 1.96 -8.70
C SER A 138 -4.25 1.03 -8.77
N ILE A 139 -4.25 0.03 -7.89
CA ILE A 139 -3.40 -1.15 -8.05
C ILE A 139 -4.27 -2.30 -8.54
N ASP A 140 -3.61 -3.26 -9.17
CA ASP A 140 -4.22 -4.50 -9.63
C ASP A 140 -3.63 -5.68 -8.85
N ILE A 141 -4.50 -6.52 -8.28
CA ILE A 141 -4.12 -7.80 -7.66
C ILE A 141 -4.71 -8.91 -8.53
N GLU A 142 -3.87 -9.82 -9.01
CA GLU A 142 -4.29 -10.91 -9.88
C GLU A 142 -3.94 -12.28 -9.32
N HIS A 143 -4.80 -13.25 -9.63
CA HIS A 143 -4.56 -14.66 -9.35
C HIS A 143 -4.79 -15.51 -10.61
N PRO A 144 -3.87 -16.44 -10.95
CA PRO A 144 -4.02 -17.32 -12.10
C PRO A 144 -5.18 -18.31 -11.90
N ILE A 145 -5.88 -18.62 -12.99
CA ILE A 145 -6.92 -19.66 -13.05
C ILE A 145 -6.32 -20.89 -13.72
N PHE A 146 -6.49 -22.05 -13.08
CA PHE A 146 -6.12 -23.33 -13.65
C PHE A 146 -7.33 -24.26 -13.71
N SER A 147 -7.46 -25.02 -14.79
CA SER A 147 -8.44 -26.10 -14.89
C SER A 147 -8.11 -27.24 -13.92
N LYS A 148 -9.05 -28.18 -13.74
CA LYS A 148 -8.80 -29.44 -13.02
C LYS A 148 -7.58 -30.20 -13.56
N GLY A 149 -7.34 -30.13 -14.88
CA GLY A 149 -6.17 -30.69 -15.55
C GLY A 149 -4.91 -29.83 -15.49
N LYS A 150 -4.85 -28.82 -14.61
CA LYS A 150 -3.73 -27.88 -14.43
C LYS A 150 -3.38 -27.05 -15.69
N LYS A 151 -4.30 -26.93 -16.65
CA LYS A 151 -4.14 -26.03 -17.80
C LYS A 151 -4.43 -24.61 -17.35
N PHE A 152 -3.54 -23.67 -17.67
CA PHE A 152 -3.76 -22.25 -17.43
C PHE A 152 -4.89 -21.72 -18.33
N LEU A 153 -5.89 -21.08 -17.73
CA LEU A 153 -7.10 -20.60 -18.41
C LEU A 153 -7.17 -19.06 -18.52
N GLY A 154 -6.30 -18.35 -17.80
CA GLY A 154 -6.37 -16.89 -17.65
C GLY A 154 -6.13 -16.47 -16.21
N SER A 155 -6.62 -15.29 -15.82
CA SER A 155 -6.54 -14.76 -14.46
C SER A 155 -7.87 -14.17 -14.00
N VAL A 156 -8.04 -14.11 -12.68
CA VAL A 156 -8.97 -13.18 -12.04
C VAL A 156 -8.15 -11.99 -11.55
N SER A 157 -8.67 -10.79 -11.78
CA SER A 157 -8.12 -9.51 -11.32
C SER A 157 -9.10 -8.82 -10.37
N ILE A 158 -8.59 -8.03 -9.43
CA ILE A 158 -9.32 -7.00 -8.69
C ILE A 158 -8.56 -5.68 -8.78
N LEU A 159 -9.27 -4.59 -9.09
CA LEU A 159 -8.74 -3.24 -8.94
C LEU A 159 -9.00 -2.72 -7.53
N VAL A 160 -7.96 -2.24 -6.87
CA VAL A 160 -7.99 -1.82 -5.46
C VAL A 160 -7.53 -0.37 -5.35
N LYS A 161 -8.21 0.41 -4.50
CA LYS A 161 -7.79 1.76 -4.09
C LYS A 161 -6.79 1.67 -2.94
N PRO A 162 -5.48 1.85 -3.18
CA PRO A 162 -4.48 1.65 -2.14
C PRO A 162 -4.60 2.68 -1.01
N ASP A 163 -4.93 3.93 -1.33
CA ASP A 163 -5.13 5.02 -0.39
C ASP A 163 -6.25 4.73 0.61
N GLU A 164 -7.40 4.22 0.14
CA GLU A 164 -8.51 3.84 1.04
C GLU A 164 -8.14 2.65 1.94
N VAL A 165 -7.43 1.64 1.43
CA VAL A 165 -6.91 0.52 2.25
C VAL A 165 -6.02 1.07 3.37
N ILE A 166 -5.05 1.92 3.01
CA ILE A 166 -4.07 2.44 3.95
C ILE A 166 -4.75 3.35 4.97
N HIS A 167 -5.61 4.27 4.52
CA HIS A 167 -6.33 5.21 5.37
C HIS A 167 -7.18 4.51 6.43
N SER A 168 -7.88 3.42 6.04
CA SER A 168 -8.74 2.66 6.96
C SER A 168 -8.02 2.09 8.18
N VAL A 169 -6.69 1.94 8.08
CA VAL A 169 -5.81 1.49 9.15
C VAL A 169 -5.06 2.65 9.79
N ALA A 170 -4.47 3.53 8.97
CA ALA A 170 -3.57 4.57 9.43
C ALA A 170 -4.26 5.63 10.28
N ALA A 171 -5.48 6.06 9.91
CA ALA A 171 -6.13 7.21 10.53
C ALA A 171 -6.27 7.10 12.06
N SER A 172 -6.78 5.95 12.55
CA SER A 172 -6.96 5.73 14.00
C SER A 172 -5.63 5.58 14.74
N ILE A 173 -4.61 5.03 14.09
CA ILE A 173 -3.27 4.85 14.68
C ILE A 173 -2.52 6.18 14.73
N GLU A 174 -2.67 7.03 13.71
CA GLU A 174 -2.12 8.39 13.69
C GLU A 174 -2.67 9.21 14.86
N GLU A 175 -3.98 9.14 15.10
CA GLU A 175 -4.65 9.78 16.23
C GLU A 175 -4.18 9.20 17.57
N GLU A 176 -4.22 7.87 17.73
CA GLU A 176 -3.89 7.19 18.98
C GLU A 176 -2.45 7.47 19.46
N PHE A 177 -1.48 7.46 18.54
CA PHE A 177 -0.07 7.64 18.88
C PHE A 177 0.42 9.08 18.77
N GLY A 178 -0.40 10.00 18.23
CA GLY A 178 0.00 11.38 17.93
C GLY A 178 1.13 11.44 16.90
N VAL A 179 1.05 10.60 15.86
CA VAL A 179 2.03 10.52 14.77
C VAL A 179 1.36 10.72 13.41
N LYS A 180 2.16 10.82 12.36
CA LYS A 180 1.72 10.92 10.97
C LYS A 180 2.26 9.75 10.17
N CYS A 181 1.67 9.45 9.03
CA CYS A 181 1.96 8.28 8.22
C CYS A 181 2.02 8.61 6.73
N TRP A 182 2.99 8.01 6.06
CA TRP A 182 2.95 7.83 4.61
C TRP A 182 3.39 6.46 4.19
N VAL A 183 2.95 6.06 3.00
CA VAL A 183 3.25 4.77 2.40
C VAL A 183 3.67 4.99 0.95
N MET A 184 4.78 4.38 0.55
CA MET A 184 5.26 4.45 -0.83
C MET A 184 5.54 3.07 -1.45
N GLN A 185 5.52 3.04 -2.78
CA GLN A 185 6.08 1.95 -3.58
C GLN A 185 7.60 2.06 -3.65
N LYS A 186 8.28 0.96 -4.03
CA LYS A 186 9.75 0.95 -4.18
C LYS A 186 10.30 1.89 -5.25
N ASP A 187 9.47 2.29 -6.21
CA ASP A 187 9.82 3.30 -7.21
C ASP A 187 9.67 4.74 -6.70
N GLY A 188 9.25 4.94 -5.45
CA GLY A 188 9.09 6.25 -4.81
C GLY A 188 7.69 6.85 -4.91
N MET A 189 6.75 6.20 -5.60
CA MET A 189 5.36 6.65 -5.71
C MET A 189 4.65 6.60 -4.35
N ILE A 190 4.11 7.72 -3.89
CA ILE A 190 3.35 7.84 -2.65
C ILE A 190 1.92 7.34 -2.87
N LEU A 191 1.55 6.30 -2.14
CA LEU A 191 0.21 5.71 -2.14
C LEU A 191 -0.71 6.36 -1.10
N TYR A 192 -0.14 6.86 -0.02
CA TYR A 192 -0.85 7.51 1.08
C TYR A 192 0.10 8.47 1.78
N GLU A 193 -0.43 9.60 2.23
CA GLU A 193 0.24 10.58 3.11
C GLU A 193 -0.85 11.33 3.88
N THR A 194 -0.60 11.69 5.14
CA THR A 194 -1.54 12.48 5.95
C THR A 194 -1.82 13.84 5.28
N ASP A 195 -0.82 14.40 4.61
CA ASP A 195 -0.98 15.53 3.71
C ASP A 195 -1.39 15.07 2.31
N VAL A 196 -2.71 15.05 2.07
CA VAL A 196 -3.32 14.44 0.88
C VAL A 196 -2.82 15.00 -0.45
N ILE A 197 -2.26 16.21 -0.47
CA ILE A 197 -1.71 16.82 -1.71
C ILE A 197 -0.46 16.08 -2.22
N GLN A 198 0.18 15.28 -1.38
CA GLN A 198 1.37 14.51 -1.73
C GLN A 198 1.04 13.12 -2.29
N ILE A 199 -0.22 12.67 -2.17
CA ILE A 199 -0.65 11.37 -2.72
C ILE A 199 -0.50 11.38 -4.24
N GLY A 200 0.14 10.34 -4.77
CA GLY A 200 0.41 10.21 -6.20
C GLY A 200 1.63 11.00 -6.71
N LEU A 201 2.37 11.66 -5.83
CA LEU A 201 3.71 12.19 -6.14
C LEU A 201 4.78 11.12 -5.93
N ASN A 202 5.92 11.29 -6.58
CA ASN A 202 7.06 10.40 -6.51
C ASN A 202 8.25 11.08 -5.84
N ILE A 203 8.70 10.54 -4.70
CA ILE A 203 9.78 11.10 -3.87
C ILE A 203 11.09 11.28 -4.63
N PHE A 204 11.35 10.47 -5.66
CA PHE A 204 12.63 10.49 -6.39
C PHE A 204 12.63 11.37 -7.64
N SER A 205 11.47 11.78 -8.14
CA SER A 205 11.35 12.45 -9.44
C SER A 205 10.50 13.71 -9.44
N ASP A 206 9.53 13.85 -8.54
CA ASP A 206 8.69 15.04 -8.51
C ASP A 206 9.45 16.28 -8.02
N PRO A 207 9.28 17.45 -8.68
CA PRO A 207 10.01 18.68 -8.35
C PRO A 207 9.84 19.16 -6.90
N LEU A 208 8.75 18.77 -6.23
CA LEU A 208 8.50 19.11 -4.82
C LEU A 208 9.64 18.66 -3.90
N TYR A 209 10.28 17.53 -4.20
CA TYR A 209 11.27 16.90 -3.33
C TYR A 209 12.71 17.29 -3.66
N LYS A 210 12.96 17.97 -4.79
CA LYS A 210 14.31 18.22 -5.33
C LYS A 210 15.24 18.96 -4.36
N ASP A 211 14.68 19.85 -3.55
CA ASP A 211 15.43 20.69 -2.60
C ASP A 211 15.58 20.03 -1.21
N TYR A 212 15.16 18.76 -1.08
CA TYR A 212 15.22 17.97 0.16
C TYR A 212 16.06 16.69 -0.02
N PRO A 213 17.38 16.82 -0.27
CA PRO A 213 18.26 15.67 -0.56
C PRO A 213 18.32 14.63 0.58
N ASP A 214 18.12 15.06 1.84
CA ASP A 214 18.06 14.17 2.99
C ASP A 214 16.84 13.24 2.95
N LEU A 215 15.67 13.74 2.52
CA LEU A 215 14.46 12.94 2.34
C LEU A 215 14.66 11.93 1.20
N ILE A 216 15.23 12.38 0.06
CA ILE A 216 15.54 11.50 -1.08
C ILE A 216 16.52 10.39 -0.66
N SER A 217 17.57 10.74 0.08
CA SER A 217 18.56 9.80 0.60
C SER A 217 17.93 8.79 1.57
N LEU A 218 17.04 9.25 2.45
CA LEU A 218 16.28 8.38 3.35
C LEU A 218 15.38 7.42 2.57
N GLY A 219 14.66 7.89 1.55
CA GLY A 219 13.85 7.05 0.67
C GLY A 219 14.69 5.97 -0.03
N LYS A 220 15.87 6.33 -0.57
CA LYS A 220 16.82 5.37 -1.17
C LYS A 220 17.36 4.35 -0.15
N LYS A 221 17.42 4.70 1.13
CA LYS A 221 17.78 3.77 2.21
C LYS A 221 16.61 2.82 2.54
N MET A 222 15.39 3.33 2.58
CA MET A 222 14.18 2.56 2.87
C MET A 222 13.97 1.44 1.84
N ILE A 223 14.16 1.71 0.54
CA ILE A 223 14.00 0.69 -0.51
C ILE A 223 15.01 -0.49 -0.39
N LYS A 224 16.13 -0.29 0.32
CA LYS A 224 17.19 -1.29 0.52
C LYS A 224 17.09 -2.02 1.86
N LYS A 225 16.39 -1.45 2.84
CA LYS A 225 16.34 -1.97 4.21
C LYS A 225 14.90 -2.14 4.63
N ASN A 226 14.46 -3.37 4.89
CA ASN A 226 13.05 -3.66 5.16
C ASN A 226 12.49 -2.96 6.41
N LYS A 227 13.34 -2.50 7.32
CA LYS A 227 12.97 -1.69 8.48
C LYS A 227 14.09 -0.76 8.90
N GLY A 228 13.74 0.29 9.62
CA GLY A 228 14.73 1.14 10.28
C GLY A 228 14.16 2.45 10.78
N LYS A 229 15.08 3.33 11.18
CA LYS A 229 14.77 4.69 11.62
C LYS A 229 15.72 5.71 10.99
N GLY A 230 15.28 6.95 10.93
CA GLY A 230 16.04 8.05 10.34
C GLY A 230 15.43 9.40 10.65
N PHE A 231 16.10 10.44 10.17
CA PHE A 231 15.63 11.81 10.21
C PHE A 231 15.68 12.39 8.81
N TYR A 232 14.81 13.36 8.55
CA TYR A 232 14.82 14.16 7.34
C TYR A 232 14.26 15.54 7.65
N ILE A 233 14.47 16.48 6.74
CA ILE A 233 13.81 17.79 6.78
C ILE A 233 12.79 17.85 5.64
N PHE A 234 11.62 18.39 5.94
CA PHE A 234 10.59 18.67 4.94
C PHE A 234 9.61 19.71 5.49
N GLN A 235 8.70 20.17 4.65
CA GLN A 235 7.65 21.11 5.05
C GLN A 235 6.77 20.50 6.16
N ALA A 236 6.45 21.32 7.17
CA ALA A 236 5.43 21.02 8.16
C ALA A 236 4.06 20.96 7.45
N GLN A 237 3.20 20.06 7.92
CA GLN A 237 1.94 19.75 7.24
C GLN A 237 1.11 21.02 6.96
N GLY A 238 0.70 21.20 5.70
CA GLY A 238 -0.13 22.36 5.29
C GLY A 238 0.60 23.71 5.27
N THR A 239 1.93 23.74 5.41
CA THR A 239 2.73 24.97 5.42
C THR A 239 3.95 24.87 4.50
N LYS A 240 4.69 25.97 4.33
CA LYS A 240 6.02 25.96 3.68
C LYS A 240 7.18 25.94 4.66
N ASN A 241 6.91 25.91 5.97
CA ASN A 241 7.94 25.95 7.00
C ASN A 241 8.70 24.62 7.04
N VAL A 242 10.02 24.65 6.92
CA VAL A 242 10.84 23.44 6.94
C VAL A 242 11.12 23.04 8.39
N VAL A 243 10.78 21.80 8.72
CA VAL A 243 10.95 21.22 10.05
C VAL A 243 11.72 19.90 9.97
N LYS A 244 12.39 19.55 11.07
CA LYS A 244 13.03 18.24 11.21
C LYS A 244 12.00 17.19 11.63
N LYS A 245 11.99 16.06 10.95
CA LYS A 245 11.09 14.94 11.21
C LYS A 245 11.90 13.69 11.58
N GLN A 246 11.44 12.96 12.59
CA GLN A 246 11.92 11.62 12.92
C GLN A 246 10.98 10.60 12.28
N ALA A 247 11.54 9.61 11.58
CA ALA A 247 10.78 8.54 10.93
C ALA A 247 11.24 7.16 11.40
N VAL A 248 10.27 6.25 11.50
CA VAL A 248 10.45 4.81 11.56
C VAL A 248 9.72 4.22 10.37
N TRP A 249 10.37 3.27 9.68
CA TRP A 249 9.74 2.58 8.55
C TRP A 249 9.80 1.07 8.68
N LYS A 250 8.86 0.44 7.98
CA LYS A 250 8.75 -1.01 7.79
C LYS A 250 8.25 -1.32 6.39
N THR A 251 8.52 -2.54 5.91
CA THR A 251 8.18 -2.97 4.56
C THR A 251 7.15 -4.08 4.63
N ILE A 252 5.99 -3.82 4.04
CA ILE A 252 4.97 -4.83 3.76
C ILE A 252 5.41 -5.60 2.52
N HIS A 253 5.45 -6.92 2.64
CA HIS A 253 5.69 -7.83 1.52
C HIS A 253 4.38 -8.53 1.18
N PHE A 254 3.82 -8.28 -0.01
CA PHE A 254 2.59 -8.93 -0.46
C PHE A 254 2.72 -9.42 -1.91
N PHE A 255 2.60 -10.73 -2.08
CA PHE A 255 2.96 -11.44 -3.31
C PHE A 255 4.35 -11.05 -3.83
N ASN A 256 4.43 -10.33 -4.94
CA ASN A 256 5.66 -9.94 -5.61
C ASN A 256 5.94 -8.43 -5.52
N ASN A 257 5.21 -7.70 -4.67
CA ASN A 257 5.33 -6.25 -4.56
C ASN A 257 5.39 -5.80 -3.10
N ASP A 258 6.14 -4.72 -2.89
CA ASP A 258 6.49 -4.23 -1.57
C ASP A 258 6.03 -2.79 -1.38
N TRP A 259 5.40 -2.53 -0.24
CA TRP A 259 5.08 -1.17 0.21
C TRP A 259 5.88 -0.81 1.44
N ILE A 260 6.34 0.42 1.52
CA ILE A 260 7.13 0.94 2.63
C ILE A 260 6.24 1.86 3.43
N VAL A 261 5.88 1.44 4.64
CA VAL A 261 5.12 2.21 5.62
C VAL A 261 6.08 3.04 6.46
N VAL A 262 5.79 4.32 6.62
CA VAL A 262 6.60 5.26 7.39
C VAL A 262 5.72 5.97 8.40
N ALA A 263 5.96 5.75 9.69
CA ALA A 263 5.42 6.58 10.74
C ALA A 263 6.43 7.69 11.07
N TYR A 264 5.98 8.93 11.19
CA TYR A 264 6.84 10.07 11.48
C TYR A 264 6.20 11.08 12.43
N LYS A 265 7.04 11.92 13.03
CA LYS A 265 6.63 13.08 13.82
C LYS A 265 7.63 14.22 13.65
N GLU A 266 7.18 15.45 13.89
CA GLU A 266 8.06 16.61 13.96
C GLU A 266 8.88 16.59 15.25
N VAL A 267 10.15 16.98 15.15
CA VAL A 267 11.06 17.09 16.29
C VAL A 267 11.15 18.56 16.65
N LYS A 268 10.74 18.91 17.87
CA LYS A 268 10.99 20.26 18.41
C LYS A 268 12.51 20.47 18.49
N GLN A 269 12.98 21.57 17.92
CA GLN A 269 14.35 22.04 18.13
C GLN A 269 14.52 22.49 19.58
#